data_AF-A0A8S3ZVF7-F1
#
_entry.id   AF-A0A8S3ZVF7-F1
#
_cell.length_a   1.000
_cell.length_b   1.000
_cell.length_c   1.000
_cell.angle_alpha   90.00
_cell.angle_beta   90.00
_cell.angle_gamma   90.00
#
_symmetry.space_group_name_H-M   'P 1'
#
loop_
_entity.id
_entity.type
_entity.pdbx_description
1 polymer ?
#
loop_
_entity_poly.entity_id
_entity_poly.type
_entity_poly.pdbx_seq_one_letter_code
_entity_poly.pdbx_strand_id
1 'polypeptide(L)'
;MVNTLDMECLRKMQFDMYHCNAKCCENSNASLEDVQKCIDECSKDVIRAQTYLQNEIEIFQNRLQRCAMTCQDRLRDALPTKPTEREVELGRTTLERCVIDCAFSHVDLVPGLTKKMLETLKNKHYA
;
A
#
# COMPACT_ATOMS: atom_id res chain seq x y z
N MET A 1 -7.21 -7.59 1.26
CA MET A 1 -6.70 -6.30 1.75
C MET A 1 -7.55 -5.13 1.25
N VAL A 2 -7.42 -4.68 -0.01
CA VAL A 2 -8.07 -3.45 -0.50
C VAL A 2 -9.59 -3.45 -0.29
N ASN A 3 -10.30 -4.51 -0.70
CA ASN A 3 -11.74 -4.61 -0.50
C ASN A 3 -12.15 -4.54 0.98
N THR A 4 -11.35 -5.13 1.88
CA THR A 4 -11.60 -5.08 3.33
C THR A 4 -11.47 -3.66 3.87
N LEU A 5 -10.41 -2.95 3.50
CA LEU A 5 -10.18 -1.56 3.91
C LEU A 5 -11.28 -0.64 3.38
N ASP A 6 -11.72 -0.86 2.14
CA ASP A 6 -12.81 -0.11 1.52
C ASP A 6 -14.14 -0.31 2.25
N MET A 7 -14.57 -1.56 2.36
CA MET A 7 -15.88 -1.91 2.92
C MET A 7 -15.99 -1.55 4.40
N GLU A 8 -14.92 -1.70 5.16
CA GLU A 8 -14.96 -1.47 6.61
C GLU A 8 -14.72 -0.02 7.03
N CYS A 9 -14.09 0.81 6.19
CA CYS A 9 -13.68 2.14 6.62
C CYS A 9 -13.78 3.20 5.51
N LEU A 10 -13.07 3.01 4.40
CA LEU A 10 -12.85 4.11 3.43
C LEU A 10 -14.15 4.59 2.80
N ARG A 11 -15.06 3.67 2.45
CA ARG A 11 -16.32 4.05 1.81
C ARG A 11 -17.17 4.96 2.71
N LYS A 12 -17.19 4.71 4.03
CA LYS A 12 -17.91 5.56 4.98
C LYS A 12 -17.26 6.92 5.11
N MET A 13 -15.92 6.97 5.20
CA MET A 13 -15.18 8.23 5.23
C MET A 13 -15.42 9.07 3.98
N GLN A 14 -15.40 8.45 2.80
CA GLN A 14 -15.69 9.10 1.53
C GLN A 14 -17.13 9.63 1.48
N PHE A 15 -18.11 8.83 1.93
CA PHE A 15 -19.50 9.28 2.03
C PHE A 15 -19.63 10.53 2.89
N ASP A 16 -19.01 10.53 4.08
CA ASP A 16 -19.06 11.68 5.00
C ASP A 16 -18.41 12.92 4.41
N MET A 17 -17.27 12.76 3.73
CA MET A 17 -16.59 13.83 3.01
C MET A 17 -17.49 14.40 1.89
N TYR A 18 -18.05 13.56 1.03
CA TYR A 18 -18.89 14.04 -0.08
C TYR A 18 -20.15 14.74 0.42
N HIS A 19 -20.77 14.21 1.47
CA HIS A 19 -21.93 14.84 2.09
C HIS A 19 -21.58 16.17 2.76
N CYS A 20 -20.40 16.29 3.38
CA CYS A 20 -19.87 17.54 3.92
C CYS A 20 -19.61 18.57 2.79
N ASN A 21 -18.96 18.14 1.71
CA ASN A 21 -18.69 18.98 0.53
C ASN A 21 -19.98 19.51 -0.10
N ALA A 22 -21.02 18.67 -0.22
CA ALA A 22 -22.31 19.09 -0.74
C ALA A 22 -22.91 20.24 0.09
N LYS A 23 -22.86 20.13 1.43
CA LYS A 23 -23.31 21.20 2.34
C LYS A 23 -22.51 22.48 2.21
N CYS A 24 -21.19 22.40 1.98
CA CYS A 24 -20.37 23.58 1.70
C CYS A 24 -20.88 24.32 0.44
N CYS A 25 -21.22 23.57 -0.61
CA CYS A 25 -21.69 24.12 -1.89
C CYS A 25 -23.12 24.67 -1.86
N GLU A 26 -23.96 24.24 -0.91
CA GLU A 26 -25.33 24.74 -0.75
C GLU A 26 -25.38 26.20 -0.28
N ASN A 27 -24.32 26.71 0.35
CA ASN A 27 -24.30 28.08 0.87
C ASN A 27 -24.05 29.10 -0.26
N SER A 28 -25.13 29.56 -0.89
CA SER A 28 -25.08 30.56 -1.97
C SER A 28 -24.59 31.96 -1.52
N ASN A 29 -24.51 32.21 -0.22
CA ASN A 29 -24.03 33.49 0.33
C ASN A 29 -22.54 33.46 0.65
N ALA A 30 -21.89 32.29 0.64
CA ALA A 30 -20.46 32.18 0.88
C ALA A 30 -19.67 32.62 -0.36
N SER A 31 -18.48 33.19 -0.13
CA SER A 31 -17.55 33.44 -1.22
C SER A 31 -16.98 32.13 -1.77
N LEU A 32 -16.39 32.18 -2.97
CA LEU A 32 -15.70 31.03 -3.55
C LEU A 32 -14.59 30.49 -2.63
N GLU A 33 -13.85 31.40 -1.98
CA GLU A 33 -12.75 31.05 -1.07
C GLU A 33 -13.25 30.35 0.18
N ASP A 34 -14.36 30.82 0.76
CA ASP A 34 -14.97 30.19 1.94
C ASP A 34 -15.47 28.78 1.64
N VAL A 35 -16.10 28.58 0.47
CA VAL A 35 -16.57 27.27 0.02
C VAL A 35 -15.39 26.32 -0.18
N GLN A 36 -14.31 26.77 -0.84
CA GLN A 36 -13.14 25.94 -1.06
C GLN A 36 -12.47 25.53 0.26
N LYS A 37 -12.31 26.48 1.19
CA LYS A 37 -11.76 26.19 2.52
C LYS A 37 -12.62 25.17 3.29
N CYS A 38 -13.95 25.27 3.18
CA CYS A 38 -14.88 24.30 3.76
C CYS A 38 -14.66 22.89 3.17
N ILE A 39 -14.55 22.78 1.84
CA ILE A 39 -14.28 21.52 1.14
C ILE A 39 -12.93 20.92 1.54
N ASP A 40 -11.89 21.75 1.66
CA ASP A 40 -10.55 21.31 2.06
C ASP A 40 -10.57 20.71 3.48
N GLU A 41 -11.27 21.36 4.42
CA GLU A 41 -11.44 20.83 5.78
C GLU A 41 -12.26 19.53 5.80
N CYS A 42 -13.34 19.44 5.02
CA CYS A 42 -14.13 18.21 4.87
C CYS A 42 -13.29 17.04 4.30
N SER A 43 -12.34 17.34 3.41
CA SER A 43 -11.55 16.33 2.67
C SER A 43 -10.28 15.91 3.41
N LYS A 44 -9.83 16.69 4.39
CA LYS A 44 -8.58 16.52 5.13
C LYS A 44 -8.37 15.12 5.71
N ASP A 45 -9.41 14.54 6.33
CA ASP A 45 -9.31 13.21 6.94
C ASP A 45 -9.16 12.10 5.89
N VAL A 46 -9.89 12.20 4.78
CA VAL A 46 -9.84 11.22 3.69
C VAL A 46 -8.49 11.28 2.98
N ILE A 47 -7.99 12.48 2.69
CA ILE A 47 -6.69 12.67 2.04
C ILE A 47 -5.57 12.06 2.90
N ARG A 48 -5.54 12.36 4.21
CA ARG A 48 -4.54 11.78 5.12
C ARG A 48 -4.61 10.26 5.19
N ALA A 49 -5.81 9.70 5.29
CA ALA A 49 -6.01 8.25 5.28
C ALA A 49 -5.52 7.61 3.96
N GLN A 50 -5.82 8.22 2.82
CA GLN A 50 -5.36 7.75 1.51
C GLN A 50 -3.84 7.78 1.40
N THR A 51 -3.19 8.89 1.79
CA THR A 51 -1.73 9.01 1.82
C THR A 51 -1.10 7.95 2.71
N TYR A 52 -1.64 7.72 3.91
CA TYR A 52 -1.18 6.67 4.81
C TYR A 52 -1.24 5.27 4.15
N LEU A 53 -2.38 4.93 3.55
CA LEU A 53 -2.54 3.65 2.88
C LEU A 53 -1.58 3.47 1.71
N GLN A 54 -1.39 4.52 0.91
CA GLN A 54 -0.44 4.52 -0.20
C GLN A 54 0.98 4.24 0.28
N ASN A 55 1.40 4.91 1.36
CA ASN A 55 2.73 4.72 1.95
C ASN A 55 2.93 3.29 2.47
N GLU A 56 1.96 2.72 3.19
CA GLU A 56 2.05 1.34 3.70
C GLU A 56 2.12 0.30 2.57
N ILE A 57 1.35 0.51 1.49
CA ILE A 57 1.40 -0.34 0.29
C ILE A 57 2.76 -0.22 -0.40
N GLU A 58 3.27 1.00 -0.56
CA GLU A 58 4.58 1.25 -1.16
C GLU A 58 5.71 0.58 -0.35
N ILE A 59 5.68 0.72 0.98
CA ILE A 59 6.64 0.06 1.87
C ILE A 59 6.59 -1.47 1.68
N PHE A 60 5.39 -2.05 1.61
CA PHE A 60 5.22 -3.48 1.38
C PHE A 60 5.77 -3.91 0.01
N GLN A 61 5.46 -3.17 -1.05
CA GLN A 61 5.97 -3.44 -2.40
C GLN A 61 7.50 -3.33 -2.46
N ASN A 62 8.09 -2.31 -1.85
CA ASN A 62 9.54 -2.12 -1.77
C ASN A 62 10.24 -3.26 -1.01
N ARG A 63 9.59 -3.84 0.01
CA ARG A 63 10.11 -5.03 0.71
C ARG A 63 10.06 -6.27 -0.18
N LEU A 64 8.96 -6.48 -0.89
CA LEU A 64 8.82 -7.60 -1.82
C LEU A 64 9.84 -7.53 -2.96
N GLN A 65 10.01 -6.36 -3.58
CA GLN A 65 11.00 -6.15 -4.63
C GLN A 65 12.43 -6.41 -4.14
N ARG A 66 12.80 -5.88 -2.95
CA ARG A 66 14.12 -6.15 -2.35
C ARG A 66 14.35 -7.61 -2.04
N CYS A 67 13.32 -8.32 -1.61
CA CYS A 67 13.41 -9.75 -1.35
C CYS A 67 13.68 -10.54 -2.64
N ALA A 68 13.01 -10.20 -3.75
CA ALA A 68 13.31 -10.80 -5.06
C ALA A 68 14.73 -10.45 -5.55
N MET A 69 15.19 -9.21 -5.38
CA MET A 69 16.57 -8.83 -5.71
C MET A 69 17.60 -9.60 -4.87
N THR A 70 17.31 -9.84 -3.58
CA THR A 70 18.18 -10.65 -2.71
C THR A 70 18.35 -12.08 -3.24
N CYS A 71 17.33 -12.66 -3.89
CA CYS A 71 17.45 -13.96 -4.55
C CYS A 71 18.45 -13.92 -5.72
N GLN A 72 18.45 -12.82 -6.50
CA GLN A 72 19.40 -12.63 -7.60
C GLN A 72 20.82 -12.46 -7.09
N ASP A 73 21.01 -11.65 -6.04
CA ASP A 73 22.31 -11.45 -5.40
C ASP A 73 22.88 -12.76 -4.87
N ARG A 74 22.07 -13.56 -4.16
CA ARG A 74 22.47 -14.89 -3.67
C ARG A 74 22.86 -15.85 -4.78
N LEU A 75 22.14 -15.84 -5.91
CA LEU A 75 22.52 -16.65 -7.06
C LEU A 75 23.87 -16.20 -7.61
N ARG A 76 24.08 -14.89 -7.78
CA ARG A 76 25.31 -14.32 -8.31
C ARG A 76 26.52 -14.65 -7.42
N ASP A 77 26.35 -14.59 -6.10
CA ASP A 77 27.39 -14.92 -5.13
C ASP A 77 27.71 -16.41 -5.08
N ALA A 78 26.73 -17.28 -5.39
CA ALA A 78 26.91 -18.73 -5.40
C ALA A 78 27.54 -19.25 -6.71
N LEU A 79 27.43 -18.52 -7.82
CA LEU A 79 27.98 -18.94 -9.11
C LEU A 79 29.51 -18.68 -9.17
N PRO A 80 30.30 -19.64 -9.70
CA PRO A 80 31.71 -19.42 -9.94
C PRO A 80 31.93 -18.39 -11.08
N THR A 81 33.13 -17.80 -11.16
CA THR A 81 33.49 -16.78 -12.17
C THR A 81 33.30 -17.25 -13.62
N LYS A 82 33.34 -18.56 -13.86
CA LYS A 82 33.08 -19.20 -15.16
C LYS A 82 32.16 -20.40 -14.96
N PRO A 83 30.83 -20.17 -14.88
CA PRO A 83 29.88 -21.25 -14.65
C PRO A 83 29.68 -22.08 -15.91
N THR A 84 29.50 -23.38 -15.73
CA THR A 84 29.07 -24.32 -16.77
C THR A 84 27.58 -24.13 -17.08
N GLU A 85 27.12 -24.59 -18.25
CA GLU A 85 25.70 -24.55 -18.61
C GLU A 85 24.81 -25.25 -17.56
N ARG A 86 25.30 -26.35 -16.98
CA ARG A 86 24.58 -27.09 -15.93
C ARG A 86 24.44 -26.28 -14.63
N GLU A 87 25.46 -25.53 -14.24
CA GLU A 87 25.42 -24.65 -13.07
C GLU A 87 24.50 -23.45 -13.29
N VAL A 88 24.49 -22.90 -14.51
CA VAL A 88 23.56 -21.83 -14.89
C VAL A 88 22.11 -22.33 -14.80
N GLU A 89 21.81 -23.51 -15.33
CA GLU A 89 20.45 -24.07 -15.32
C GLU A 89 19.95 -24.39 -13.90
N LEU A 90 20.82 -25.00 -13.07
CA LEU A 90 20.52 -25.22 -11.65
C LEU A 90 20.31 -23.89 -10.91
N GLY A 91 21.11 -22.88 -11.25
CA GLY A 91 20.99 -21.52 -10.74
C GLY A 91 19.64 -20.89 -11.05
N ARG A 92 19.12 -21.05 -12.27
CA ARG A 92 17.79 -20.57 -12.67
C ARG A 92 16.69 -21.23 -11.85
N THR A 93 16.71 -22.55 -11.72
CA THR A 93 15.73 -23.29 -10.90
C THR A 93 15.77 -22.82 -9.43
N THR A 94 16.96 -22.56 -8.90
CA THR A 94 17.16 -22.08 -7.53
C THR A 94 16.62 -20.66 -7.35
N LEU A 95 16.86 -19.77 -8.32
CA LEU A 95 16.33 -18.41 -8.32
C LEU A 95 14.80 -18.42 -8.36
N GLU A 96 14.20 -19.20 -9.25
CA GLU A 96 12.74 -19.33 -9.36
C GLU A 96 12.12 -19.76 -8.03
N ARG A 97 12.67 -20.80 -7.40
CA ARG A 97 12.22 -21.25 -6.08
C ARG A 97 12.34 -20.14 -5.03
N CYS A 98 13.48 -19.45 -4.97
CA CYS A 98 13.69 -18.36 -4.01
C CYS A 98 12.66 -17.23 -4.19
N VAL A 99 12.36 -16.85 -5.44
CA VAL A 99 11.37 -15.80 -5.73
C VAL A 99 9.95 -16.25 -5.36
N ILE A 100 9.62 -17.52 -5.57
CA ILE A 100 8.35 -18.12 -5.13
C ILE A 100 8.22 -18.08 -3.60
N ASP A 101 9.25 -18.52 -2.88
CA ASP A 101 9.28 -18.50 -1.41
C ASP A 101 9.19 -17.06 -0.87
N CYS A 102 9.84 -16.12 -1.55
CA CYS A 102 9.73 -14.69 -1.27
C CYS A 102 8.29 -14.19 -1.42
N ALA A 103 7.59 -14.57 -2.49
CA ALA A 103 6.20 -14.20 -2.69
C ALA A 103 5.28 -14.80 -1.61
N PHE A 104 5.41 -16.10 -1.31
CA PHE A 104 4.61 -16.76 -0.26
C PHE A 104 4.80 -16.11 1.11
N SER A 105 6.06 -15.90 1.52
CA SER A 105 6.35 -15.24 2.80
C SER A 105 5.77 -13.83 2.90
N HIS A 106 5.66 -13.08 1.79
CA HIS A 106 5.01 -11.77 1.78
C HIS A 106 3.49 -11.86 1.76
N VAL A 107 2.90 -12.85 1.09
CA VAL A 107 1.45 -13.12 1.14
C VAL A 107 1.02 -13.38 2.59
N ASP A 108 1.79 -14.12 3.36
CA ASP A 108 1.51 -14.41 4.78
C ASP A 108 1.51 -13.14 5.66
N LEU A 109 2.19 -12.07 5.23
CA LEU A 109 2.20 -10.78 5.94
C LEU A 109 0.97 -9.92 5.63
N VAL A 110 0.27 -10.16 4.50
CA VAL A 110 -0.85 -9.32 4.04
C VAL A 110 -2.00 -9.26 5.06
N PRO A 111 -2.42 -10.36 5.71
CA PRO A 111 -3.47 -10.30 6.72
C PRO A 111 -3.10 -9.41 7.92
N GLY A 112 -1.86 -9.53 8.42
CA GLY A 112 -1.36 -8.73 9.53
C GLY A 112 -1.25 -7.25 9.17
N LEU A 113 -0.74 -6.95 7.96
CA LEU A 113 -0.69 -5.59 7.43
C LEU A 113 -2.10 -4.99 7.29
N THR A 114 -3.04 -5.75 6.72
CA THR A 114 -4.43 -5.32 6.55
C THR A 114 -5.06 -4.97 7.91
N LYS A 115 -4.86 -5.82 8.92
CA LYS A 115 -5.38 -5.59 10.28
C LYS A 115 -4.79 -4.31 10.89
N LYS A 116 -3.47 -4.13 10.79
CA LYS A 116 -2.78 -2.95 11.32
C LYS A 116 -3.29 -1.67 10.64
N MET A 117 -3.38 -1.65 9.31
CA MET A 117 -3.90 -0.50 8.56
C MET A 117 -5.33 -0.17 8.97
N LEU A 118 -6.18 -1.18 9.12
CA LEU A 118 -7.57 -1.03 9.53
C LEU A 118 -7.69 -0.44 10.95
N GLU A 119 -6.89 -0.91 11.90
CA GLU A 119 -6.84 -0.36 13.26
C GLU A 119 -6.38 1.10 13.27
N THR A 120 -5.34 1.44 12.50
CA THR A 120 -4.86 2.81 12.33
C THR A 120 -5.95 3.72 11.75
N LEU A 121 -6.66 3.25 10.72
CA LEU A 121 -7.77 3.99 10.09
C LEU A 121 -8.94 4.20 11.06
N LYS A 122 -9.40 3.15 11.74
CA LYS A 122 -10.53 3.24 12.68
C LYS A 122 -10.23 4.18 13.85
N ASN A 123 -8.99 4.22 14.31
CA ASN A 123 -8.56 5.09 15.41
C ASN A 123 -8.11 6.49 14.97
N LYS A 124 -8.12 6.79 13.66
CA LYS A 124 -7.60 8.04 13.09
C LYS A 124 -6.13 8.35 13.43
N HIS A 125 -5.31 7.32 13.62
CA HIS A 125 -3.88 7.43 13.95
C HIS A 125 -2.98 7.53 12.70
N TYR A 126 -3.47 8.16 11.63
CA TYR A 126 -2.77 8.35 10.35
C TYR A 126 -2.34 9.81 10.11
N ALA A 127 -2.24 10.57 11.20
CA ALA A 127 -1.83 11.98 11.21
C ALA A 127 -0.31 12.13 11.41
#